data_AF-A0A843IRP6-F1
#
_entry.id   AF-A0A843IRP6-F1
#
_cell.length_a   1.000
_cell.length_b   1.000
_cell.length_c   1.000
_cell.angle_alpha   90.00
_cell.angle_beta   90.00
_cell.angle_gamma   90.00
#
_symmetry.space_group_name_H-M   'P 1'
#
loop_
_entity.id
_entity.type
_entity.pdbx_description
1 polymer ?
#
loop_
_entity_poly.entity_id
_entity_poly.type
_entity_poly.pdbx_seq_one_letter_code
_entity_poly.pdbx_strand_id
1 'polypeptide(L)'
;LRSKGVTIVTGTHALSGLERAISRNPALGGVSRTEVIAETLRRTIAVGLKVAVECTLIAADQGYVSPDEEVIAVGGTMEGADTVCVIKPSHTASYFNLQVREIAAMPRNR
;
A
#
# COMPACT_ATOMS: atom_id res chain seq x y z
N LEU A 1 0.89 -17.58 -13.17
CA LEU A 1 1.08 -17.30 -11.72
C LEU A 1 0.35 -18.32 -10.86
N ARG A 2 -0.98 -18.45 -10.98
CA ARG A 2 -1.74 -19.49 -10.23
C ARG A 2 -1.22 -20.91 -10.44
N SER A 3 -0.90 -21.30 -11.69
CA SER A 3 -0.28 -22.61 -12.00
C SER A 3 1.11 -22.82 -11.37
N LYS A 4 1.75 -21.74 -10.89
CA LYS A 4 3.03 -21.77 -10.16
C LYS A 4 2.83 -21.66 -8.65
N GLY A 5 1.60 -21.83 -8.12
CA GLY A 5 1.31 -21.75 -6.70
C GLY A 5 1.22 -20.32 -6.12
N VAL A 6 1.21 -19.29 -6.97
CA VAL A 6 1.14 -17.90 -6.51
C VAL A 6 -0.31 -17.50 -6.25
N THR A 7 -0.59 -17.07 -5.02
CA THR A 7 -1.85 -16.44 -4.63
C THR A 7 -2.00 -15.08 -5.31
N ILE A 8 -3.16 -14.84 -5.94
CA ILE A 8 -3.49 -13.55 -6.55
C ILE A 8 -4.58 -12.89 -5.72
N VAL A 9 -4.24 -11.76 -5.12
CA VAL A 9 -5.14 -10.91 -4.33
C VAL A 9 -5.56 -9.74 -5.22
N THR A 10 -6.87 -9.51 -5.33
CA THR A 10 -7.44 -8.37 -6.06
C THR A 10 -8.45 -7.67 -5.19
N GLY A 11 -8.21 -6.40 -4.87
CA GLY A 11 -9.10 -5.62 -4.02
C GLY A 11 -9.01 -4.13 -4.32
N THR A 12 -9.88 -3.37 -3.68
CA THR A 12 -9.88 -1.90 -3.75
C THR A 12 -8.56 -1.36 -3.20
N HIS A 13 -7.98 -0.35 -3.86
CA HIS A 13 -6.80 0.36 -3.38
C HIS A 13 -7.08 1.03 -2.02
N ALA A 14 -6.58 0.42 -0.93
CA ALA A 14 -6.89 0.79 0.45
C ALA A 14 -6.53 2.25 0.80
N LEU A 15 -5.45 2.79 0.20
CA LEU A 15 -5.02 4.18 0.41
C LEU A 15 -5.64 5.14 -0.62
N SER A 16 -6.86 4.83 -1.08
CA SER A 16 -7.67 5.74 -1.89
C SER A 16 -9.17 5.42 -1.81
N GLY A 17 -9.60 4.21 -2.20
CA GLY A 17 -10.99 3.78 -2.12
C GLY A 17 -11.99 4.72 -2.82
N LEU A 18 -13.19 4.83 -2.23
CA LEU A 18 -14.28 5.69 -2.71
C LEU A 18 -13.86 7.17 -2.79
N GLU A 19 -13.01 7.63 -1.88
CA GLU A 19 -12.54 9.02 -1.84
C GLU A 19 -11.87 9.44 -3.16
N ARG A 20 -11.25 8.50 -3.89
CA ARG A 20 -10.68 8.79 -5.22
C ARG A 20 -11.74 9.18 -6.25
N ALA A 21 -12.94 8.63 -6.16
CA ALA A 21 -14.04 8.99 -7.05
C ALA A 21 -14.55 10.39 -6.73
N ILE A 22 -14.56 10.78 -5.45
CA ILE A 22 -14.91 12.12 -4.98
C ILE A 22 -13.86 13.13 -5.48
N SER A 23 -12.58 12.86 -5.22
CA SER A 23 -11.48 13.78 -5.56
C SER A 23 -11.32 14.02 -7.06
N ARG A 24 -11.68 13.04 -7.89
CA ARG A 24 -11.67 13.14 -9.37
C ARG A 24 -12.94 13.76 -9.95
N ASN A 25 -14.02 13.88 -9.19
CA ASN A 25 -15.27 14.45 -9.68
C ASN A 25 -15.10 15.98 -9.82
N PRO A 26 -15.25 16.56 -11.02
CA PRO A 26 -15.08 18.00 -11.24
C PRO A 26 -16.04 18.89 -10.42
N ALA A 27 -17.19 18.36 -10.01
CA ALA A 27 -18.18 19.09 -9.21
C ALA A 27 -17.90 19.05 -7.70
N LEU A 28 -17.12 18.07 -7.22
CA LEU A 28 -16.80 17.92 -5.79
C LEU A 28 -15.37 18.35 -5.50
N GLY A 29 -14.40 17.76 -6.19
CA GLY A 29 -12.97 17.99 -5.96
C GLY A 29 -12.52 17.71 -4.51
N GLY A 30 -11.33 18.22 -4.17
CA GLY A 30 -10.75 18.09 -2.83
C GLY A 30 -9.98 16.78 -2.61
N VAL A 31 -8.97 16.81 -1.75
CA VAL A 31 -8.17 15.64 -1.37
C VAL A 31 -8.65 15.10 -0.04
N SER A 32 -8.88 13.80 0.05
CA SER A 32 -9.28 13.15 1.30
C SER A 32 -8.10 12.93 2.25
N ARG A 33 -8.40 12.67 3.53
CA ARG A 33 -7.39 12.28 4.53
C ARG A 33 -6.64 11.01 4.14
N THR A 34 -7.35 10.04 3.54
CA THR A 34 -6.76 8.80 3.03
C THR A 34 -5.75 9.07 1.92
N GLU A 35 -6.10 9.95 0.98
CA GLU A 35 -5.19 10.34 -0.09
C GLU A 35 -4.01 11.19 0.41
N VAL A 36 -4.18 11.99 1.46
CA VAL A 36 -3.09 12.71 2.13
C VAL A 36 -2.08 11.73 2.75
N ILE A 37 -2.53 10.67 3.42
CA ILE A 37 -1.64 9.62 3.95
C ILE A 37 -0.86 8.97 2.79
N ALA A 38 -1.56 8.58 1.73
CA ALA A 38 -0.94 7.99 0.54
C ALA A 38 0.13 8.92 -0.06
N GLU A 39 -0.20 10.19 -0.20
CA GLU A 39 0.69 11.18 -0.81
C GLU A 39 1.88 11.52 0.10
N THR A 40 1.68 11.47 1.41
CA THR A 40 2.77 11.62 2.39
C THR A 40 3.82 10.53 2.16
N LEU A 41 3.42 9.25 2.14
CA LEU A 41 4.35 8.13 1.88
C LEU A 41 5.07 8.27 0.54
N ARG A 42 4.34 8.63 -0.53
CA ARG A 42 4.92 8.81 -1.87
C ARG A 42 5.93 9.95 -1.92
N ARG A 43 5.65 11.07 -1.25
CA ARG A 43 6.43 12.32 -1.34
C ARG A 43 7.63 12.35 -0.41
N THR A 44 7.50 11.78 0.78
CA THR A 44 8.55 11.88 1.79
C THR A 44 9.52 10.71 1.78
N ILE A 45 9.10 9.54 1.28
CA ILE A 45 9.95 8.34 1.26
C ILE A 45 10.10 7.78 -0.15
N ALA A 46 9.07 7.12 -0.69
CA ALA A 46 9.12 6.53 -2.03
C ALA A 46 7.70 6.21 -2.54
N VAL A 47 7.51 6.22 -3.87
CA VAL A 47 6.24 5.77 -4.46
C VAL A 47 6.01 4.29 -4.16
N GLY A 48 7.05 3.47 -4.31
CA GLY A 48 6.99 2.05 -4.00
C GLY A 48 6.66 1.76 -2.54
N LEU A 49 7.06 2.61 -1.58
CA LEU A 49 6.68 2.42 -0.17
C LEU A 49 5.17 2.49 0.01
N LYS A 50 4.52 3.51 -0.57
CA LYS A 50 3.05 3.63 -0.53
C LYS A 50 2.41 2.36 -1.08
N VAL A 51 2.90 1.87 -2.22
CA VAL A 51 2.37 0.67 -2.88
C VAL A 51 2.55 -0.57 -2.01
N ALA A 52 3.74 -0.77 -1.42
CA ALA A 52 4.00 -1.87 -0.51
C ALA A 52 3.04 -1.88 0.68
N VAL A 53 2.85 -0.74 1.35
CA VAL A 53 1.89 -0.58 2.46
C VAL A 53 0.46 -0.88 2.00
N GLU A 54 0.04 -0.33 0.85
CA GLU A 54 -1.31 -0.55 0.33
C GLU A 54 -1.58 -2.02 -0.03
N CYS A 55 -0.62 -2.70 -0.68
CA CYS A 55 -0.74 -4.12 -1.00
C CYS A 55 -0.81 -4.99 0.26
N THR A 56 -0.03 -4.66 1.30
CA THR A 56 -0.11 -5.36 2.59
C THR A 56 -1.50 -5.21 3.23
N LEU A 57 -2.07 -4.01 3.23
CA LEU A 57 -3.42 -3.77 3.76
C LEU A 57 -4.48 -4.57 2.98
N ILE A 58 -4.42 -4.55 1.64
CA ILE A 58 -5.37 -5.29 0.80
C ILE A 58 -5.27 -6.80 1.05
N ALA A 59 -4.06 -7.33 1.16
CA ALA A 59 -3.84 -8.76 1.42
C ALA A 59 -4.32 -9.16 2.83
N ALA A 60 -4.09 -8.31 3.84
CA ALA A 60 -4.56 -8.54 5.20
C ALA A 60 -6.09 -8.49 5.30
N ASP A 61 -6.74 -7.49 4.68
CA ASP A 61 -8.20 -7.37 4.65
C ASP A 61 -8.89 -8.56 3.95
N GLN A 62 -8.19 -9.25 3.05
CA GLN A 62 -8.67 -10.48 2.40
C GLN A 62 -8.27 -11.78 3.12
N GLY A 63 -7.57 -11.68 4.26
CA GLY A 63 -7.19 -12.84 5.07
C GLY A 63 -6.03 -13.67 4.51
N TYR A 64 -5.27 -13.15 3.53
CA TYR A 64 -4.11 -13.85 2.96
C TYR A 64 -2.80 -13.54 3.71
N VAL A 65 -2.78 -12.46 4.49
CA VAL A 65 -1.64 -12.04 5.31
C VAL A 65 -2.12 -11.85 6.75
N SER A 66 -1.47 -12.53 7.69
CA SER A 66 -1.80 -12.42 9.11
C SER A 66 -1.18 -11.16 9.74
N PRO A 67 -1.91 -10.39 10.57
CA PRO A 67 -1.34 -9.33 11.41
C PRO A 67 -0.37 -9.83 12.50
N ASP A 68 -0.34 -11.14 12.77
CA ASP A 68 0.50 -11.73 13.81
C ASP A 68 1.96 -11.97 13.37
N GLU A 69 2.24 -11.88 12.07
CA GLU A 69 3.54 -12.15 11.48
C GLU A 69 4.07 -10.94 10.71
N GLU A 70 5.39 -10.83 10.56
CA GLU A 70 6.00 -9.84 9.68
C GLU A 70 6.07 -10.38 8.24
N VAL A 71 5.88 -9.49 7.27
CA VAL A 71 5.93 -9.84 5.83
C VAL A 71 6.94 -8.97 5.08
N ILE A 72 7.52 -9.54 4.03
CA ILE A 72 8.25 -8.75 3.03
C ILE A 72 7.23 -8.23 2.01
N ALA A 73 7.12 -6.91 1.93
CA ALA A 73 6.29 -6.21 0.96
C ALA A 73 7.17 -5.54 -0.09
N VAL A 74 6.76 -5.66 -1.36
CA VAL A 74 7.48 -5.11 -2.51
C VAL A 74 6.54 -4.18 -3.27
N GLY A 75 7.01 -2.97 -3.56
CA GLY A 75 6.29 -1.98 -4.36
C GLY A 75 7.20 -1.34 -5.41
N GLY A 76 6.60 -0.58 -6.32
CA GLY A 76 7.31 0.06 -7.42
C GLY A 76 6.69 1.36 -7.88
N THR A 77 7.39 2.04 -8.78
CA THR A 77 6.96 3.30 -9.40
C THR A 77 6.61 3.09 -10.87
N MET A 78 5.34 3.32 -11.23
CA MET A 78 4.78 3.07 -12.57
C MET A 78 4.81 1.60 -13.01
N GLU A 79 6.00 1.03 -13.20
CA GLU A 79 6.25 -0.34 -13.60
C GLU A 79 7.40 -0.97 -12.81
N GLY A 80 7.43 -2.30 -12.74
CA GLY A 80 8.45 -3.03 -11.99
C GLY A 80 8.33 -2.86 -10.47
N ALA A 81 9.46 -3.04 -9.79
CA ALA A 81 9.59 -2.97 -8.34
C ALA A 81 10.90 -2.25 -7.99
N ASP A 82 10.84 -1.32 -7.04
CA ASP A 82 11.96 -0.48 -6.65
C ASP A 82 12.11 -0.29 -5.13
N THR A 83 11.11 -0.74 -4.36
CA THR A 83 11.05 -0.58 -2.91
C THR A 83 10.71 -1.92 -2.25
N VAL A 84 11.50 -2.30 -1.24
CA VAL A 84 11.32 -3.54 -0.48
C VAL A 84 11.32 -3.21 1.01
N CYS A 85 10.29 -3.66 1.72
CA CYS A 85 10.11 -3.38 3.14
C CYS A 85 9.76 -4.63 3.93
N VAL A 86 10.17 -4.68 5.20
CA VAL A 86 9.57 -5.57 6.20
C VAL A 86 8.43 -4.81 6.86
N ILE A 87 7.23 -5.38 6.86
CA ILE A 87 6.03 -4.74 7.40
C ILE A 87 5.36 -5.69 8.41
N LYS A 88 5.04 -5.18 9.59
CA LYS A 88 4.04 -5.79 10.47
C LYS A 88 2.64 -5.35 10.01
N PRO A 89 1.82 -6.23 9.42
CA PRO A 89 0.54 -5.88 8.84
C PRO A 89 -0.50 -5.44 9.88
N SER A 90 -1.56 -4.83 9.38
CA SER A 90 -2.82 -4.56 10.08
C SER A 90 -3.94 -4.54 9.04
N HIS A 91 -5.20 -4.56 9.48
CA HIS A 91 -6.34 -4.28 8.61
C HIS A 91 -6.49 -2.78 8.33
N THR A 92 -7.15 -2.42 7.23
CA THR A 92 -7.42 -1.01 6.91
C THR A 92 -8.22 -0.32 8.04
N ALA A 93 -9.16 -1.03 8.67
CA ALA A 93 -9.94 -0.52 9.81
C ALA A 93 -9.08 -0.19 11.04
N SER A 94 -7.91 -0.81 11.16
CA SER A 94 -6.94 -0.62 12.23
C SER A 94 -5.59 -0.12 11.69
N TYR A 95 -5.61 0.69 10.63
CA TYR A 95 -4.43 1.15 9.87
C TYR A 95 -3.27 1.61 10.77
N PHE A 96 -3.54 2.37 11.82
CA PHE A 96 -2.50 2.92 12.70
C PHE A 96 -1.76 1.88 13.57
N ASN A 97 -2.17 0.62 13.53
CA ASN A 97 -1.41 -0.49 14.12
C ASN A 97 -0.36 -1.08 13.16
N LEU A 98 -0.44 -0.78 11.85
CA LEU A 98 0.55 -1.21 10.85
C LEU A 98 1.90 -0.55 11.13
N GLN A 99 2.98 -1.31 10.96
CA GLN A 99 4.33 -0.78 11.15
C GLN A 99 5.22 -1.19 9.98
N VAL A 100 5.84 -0.21 9.33
CA VAL A 100 6.99 -0.47 8.45
C VAL A 100 8.20 -0.66 9.37
N ARG A 101 8.69 -1.88 9.46
CA ARG A 101 9.76 -2.28 10.39
C ARG A 101 11.14 -1.98 9.81
N GLU A 102 11.32 -2.31 8.53
CA GLU A 102 12.58 -2.12 7.83
C GLU A 102 12.32 -1.69 6.38
N ILE A 103 13.25 -0.94 5.80
CA ILE A 103 13.31 -0.64 4.37
C ILE A 103 14.63 -1.24 3.87
N ALA A 104 14.54 -2.36 3.16
CA ALA A 104 15.71 -3.09 2.66
C ALA A 104 16.27 -2.44 1.38
N ALA A 105 15.40 -1.89 0.54
CA ALA A 105 15.78 -1.14 -0.66
C ALA A 105 14.72 -0.09 -0.97
N MET A 106 15.15 1.07 -1.49
CA MET A 106 14.28 2.11 -2.05
C MET A 106 15.08 2.97 -3.05
N PRO A 107 14.42 3.67 -3.99
CA PRO A 107 15.10 4.64 -4.85
C PRO A 107 15.71 5.78 -4.02
N ARG A 108 16.97 6.14 -4.33
CA ARG A 108 17.59 7.35 -3.75
C ARG A 108 17.02 8.62 -4.35
N ASN A 109 16.78 8.59 -5.66
CA ASN A 109 16.19 9.67 -6.43
C ASN A 109 14.85 9.20 -6.98
N ARG A 110 13.89 10.10 -7.04
CA ARG A 110 12.53 9.82 -7.52
C ARG A 110 12.40 10.10 -9.01
#